data_AF-A0A847BPF0-F1
#
_entry.id   AF-A0A847BPF0-F1
#
_cell.length_a   1.000
_cell.length_b   1.000
_cell.length_c   1.000
_cell.angle_alpha   90.00
_cell.angle_beta   90.00
_cell.angle_gamma   90.00
#
_symmetry.space_group_name_H-M   'P 1'
#
loop_
_entity.id
_entity.type
_entity.pdbx_description
1 polymer ?
#
loop_
_entity_poly.entity_id
_entity_poly.type
_entity_poly.pdbx_seq_one_letter_code
_entity_poly.pdbx_strand_id
1 'polypeptide(L)'
;HKMQQVYENEISRMQDTIDNSSNSREVASASKRKEKLTKQLQETKEYDEKIAHLALARVPIDLDDGVKVNYEKVQTDRDGNKYDVLAKI
;
A
#
# COMPACT_ATOMS: atom_id res chain seq x y z
N HIS A 1 1.85 -11.70 -2.86
CA HIS A 1 1.01 -11.04 -1.84
C HIS A 1 -0.47 -11.35 -2.11
N LYS A 2 -1.16 -12.06 -1.21
CA LYS A 2 -2.57 -12.50 -1.41
C LYS A 2 -3.54 -11.33 -1.66
N MET A 3 -3.39 -10.23 -0.93
CA MET A 3 -4.27 -9.06 -1.07
C MET A 3 -4.10 -8.34 -2.40
N GLN A 4 -2.86 -8.17 -2.87
CA GLN A 4 -2.59 -7.57 -4.18
C GLN A 4 -3.25 -8.39 -5.31
N GLN A 5 -3.17 -9.72 -5.25
CA GLN A 5 -3.84 -10.61 -6.21
C GLN A 5 -5.37 -10.46 -6.18
N VAL A 6 -5.98 -10.28 -5.00
CA VAL A 6 -7.42 -10.04 -4.90
C VAL A 6 -7.79 -8.71 -5.57
N TYR A 7 -7.02 -7.65 -5.37
CA TYR A 7 -7.26 -6.37 -6.03
C TYR A 7 -7.10 -6.46 -7.55
N GLU A 8 -6.06 -7.14 -8.03
CA GLU A 8 -5.81 -7.37 -9.46
C GLU A 8 -6.96 -8.14 -10.12
N ASN A 9 -7.43 -9.21 -9.48
CA ASN A 9 -8.58 -9.99 -9.97
C ASN A 9 -9.86 -9.16 -10.02
N GLU A 10 -10.16 -8.38 -8.97
CA GLU A 10 -11.35 -7.52 -8.96
C GLU A 10 -11.24 -6.35 -9.95
N ILE A 11 -10.05 -5.80 -10.19
CA ILE A 11 -9.81 -4.81 -11.25
C ILE A 11 -10.15 -5.40 -12.62
N SER A 12 -9.69 -6.63 -12.91
CA SER A 12 -10.01 -7.32 -14.17
C SER A 12 -11.52 -7.50 -14.31
N ARG A 13 -12.20 -7.96 -13.26
CA ARG A 13 -13.66 -8.16 -13.27
C ARG A 13 -14.43 -6.85 -13.50
N MET A 14 -13.99 -5.74 -12.91
CA MET A 14 -14.60 -4.43 -13.16
C MET A 14 -14.35 -3.96 -14.59
N GLN A 15 -13.17 -4.23 -15.15
CA GLN A 15 -12.87 -3.96 -16.55
C GLN A 15 -13.79 -4.76 -17.48
N ASP A 16 -13.98 -6.06 -17.22
CA ASP A 16 -14.91 -6.89 -18.00
C ASP A 16 -16.34 -6.33 -17.94
N THR A 17 -16.76 -5.82 -16.78
CA THR A 17 -18.09 -5.20 -16.63
C THR A 17 -18.22 -3.90 -17.45
N ILE A 18 -17.14 -3.10 -17.51
CA ILE A 18 -17.09 -1.87 -18.31
C ILE A 18 -17.18 -2.20 -19.80
N ASP A 19 -16.46 -3.23 -20.24
CA ASP A 19 -16.36 -3.57 -21.67
C ASP A 19 -17.62 -4.27 -22.21
N ASN A 20 -18.36 -4.98 -21.34
CA ASN A 20 -19.48 -5.82 -21.77
C ASN A 20 -20.87 -5.32 -21.34
N SER A 21 -21.00 -4.33 -20.46
CA SER A 21 -22.31 -3.81 -20.05
C SER A 21 -22.82 -2.72 -20.98
N SER A 22 -24.07 -2.84 -21.43
CA SER A 22 -24.80 -1.78 -22.14
C SER A 22 -25.49 -0.78 -21.19
N ASN A 23 -25.42 -1.02 -19.87
CA ASN A 23 -26.03 -0.16 -18.86
C ASN A 23 -25.03 0.90 -18.38
N SER A 24 -25.25 2.15 -18.78
CA SER A 24 -24.37 3.28 -18.44
C SER A 24 -24.17 3.49 -16.94
N ARG A 25 -25.16 3.15 -16.10
CA ARG A 25 -25.02 3.24 -14.63
C ARG A 25 -24.07 2.18 -14.07
N GLU A 26 -24.11 0.97 -14.61
CA GLU A 26 -23.20 -0.10 -14.21
C GLU A 26 -21.77 0.21 -14.64
N VAL A 27 -21.58 0.69 -15.88
CA VAL A 27 -20.27 1.13 -16.38
C VAL A 27 -19.68 2.23 -15.50
N ALA A 28 -20.47 3.23 -15.12
CA ALA A 28 -20.03 4.32 -14.25
C ALA A 28 -19.63 3.82 -12.85
N SER A 29 -20.44 2.93 -12.26
CA SER A 29 -20.16 2.33 -10.95
C SER A 29 -18.89 1.46 -10.98
N ALA A 30 -18.76 0.61 -11.99
CA ALA A 30 -17.61 -0.27 -12.19
C ALA A 30 -16.33 0.54 -12.42
N SER A 31 -16.39 1.63 -13.20
CA SER A 31 -15.26 2.54 -13.42
C SER A 31 -14.77 3.17 -12.11
N LYS A 32 -15.69 3.69 -11.30
CA LYS A 32 -15.35 4.27 -9.98
C LYS A 32 -14.77 3.22 -9.03
N ARG A 33 -15.30 2.00 -9.07
CA ARG A 33 -14.79 0.89 -8.24
C ARG A 33 -13.40 0.45 -8.67
N LYS A 34 -13.17 0.31 -9.99
CA LYS A 34 -11.86 0.01 -10.58
C LYS A 34 -10.83 1.06 -10.15
N GLU A 35 -11.14 2.34 -10.30
CA GLU A 35 -10.22 3.42 -9.91
C GLU A 35 -9.83 3.33 -8.43
N LYS A 36 -10.80 3.06 -7.54
CA LYS A 36 -10.53 2.86 -6.12
C LYS A 36 -9.58 1.67 -5.87
N LEU A 37 -9.85 0.53 -6.50
CA LEU A 37 -9.02 -0.67 -6.35
C LEU A 37 -7.61 -0.47 -6.89
N THR A 38 -7.45 0.25 -8.01
CA THR A 38 -6.15 0.60 -8.57
C THR A 38 -5.33 1.44 -7.59
N LYS A 39 -5.95 2.44 -6.95
CA LYS A 39 -5.27 3.25 -5.91
C LYS A 39 -4.84 2.40 -4.72
N GLN A 40 -5.74 1.53 -4.21
CA GLN A 40 -5.41 0.63 -3.09
C GLN A 40 -4.30 -0.35 -3.43
N LEU A 41 -4.27 -0.88 -4.65
CA LEU A 41 -3.20 -1.76 -5.12
C LEU A 41 -1.85 -1.03 -5.17
N GLN A 42 -1.85 0.19 -5.72
CA GLN A 42 -0.66 1.03 -5.80
C GLN A 42 -0.12 1.36 -4.41
N GLU A 43 -0.98 1.85 -3.50
CA GLU A 43 -0.61 2.14 -2.11
C GLU A 43 -0.03 0.92 -1.41
N THR A 44 -0.61 -0.27 -1.61
CA THR A 44 -0.10 -1.52 -1.02
C THR A 44 1.29 -1.88 -1.55
N LYS A 45 1.52 -1.72 -2.86
CA LYS A 45 2.84 -2.00 -3.49
C LYS A 45 3.91 -1.04 -2.97
N GLU A 46 3.61 0.26 -2.93
CA GLU A 46 4.53 1.27 -2.40
C GLU A 46 4.84 1.05 -0.92
N TYR A 47 3.84 0.64 -0.13
CA TYR A 47 4.04 0.31 1.27
C TYR A 47 4.96 -0.91 1.45
N ASP A 48 4.70 -1.99 0.71
CA ASP A 48 5.51 -3.22 0.75
C ASP A 48 6.97 -2.92 0.36
N GLU A 49 7.20 -2.05 -0.64
CA GLU A 49 8.55 -1.63 -1.05
C GLU A 49 9.29 -0.86 0.06
N LYS A 50 8.63 0.13 0.68
CA LYS A 50 9.21 0.90 1.78
C LYS A 50 9.57 0.01 2.98
N ILE A 51 8.66 -0.90 3.35
CA ILE A 51 8.91 -1.86 4.43
C ILE A 51 10.07 -2.79 4.09
N ALA A 52 10.16 -3.28 2.85
CA ALA A 52 11.27 -4.13 2.42
C ALA A 52 12.61 -3.40 2.50
N HIS A 53 12.67 -2.14 2.05
CA HIS A 53 13.87 -1.29 2.14
C HIS A 53 14.31 -1.09 3.59
N LEU A 54 13.39 -0.69 4.48
CA LEU A 54 13.66 -0.53 5.91
C LEU A 54 14.11 -1.84 6.58
N ALA A 55 13.49 -2.97 6.22
CA ALA A 55 13.87 -4.27 6.75
C ALA A 55 15.28 -4.68 6.32
N LEU A 56 15.67 -4.38 5.07
CA LEU A 56 17.03 -4.62 4.56
C LEU A 56 18.07 -3.73 5.25
N ALA A 57 17.69 -2.51 5.63
CA ALA A 57 18.55 -1.61 6.40
C ALA A 57 18.92 -2.18 7.77
N ARG A 58 18.13 -3.12 8.33
CA ARG A 58 18.38 -3.78 9.63
C ARG A 58 18.71 -2.76 10.72
N VAL A 59 17.87 -1.74 10.87
CA VAL A 59 18.07 -0.65 11.82
C VAL A 59 18.13 -1.23 13.25
N PRO A 60 19.21 -1.00 14.01
CA PRO A 60 19.30 -1.44 15.38
C PRO A 60 18.35 -0.62 16.27
N ILE A 61 17.68 -1.29 17.21
CA ILE A 61 16.88 -0.67 18.24
C ILE A 61 17.48 -0.97 19.60
N ASP A 62 17.50 0.03 20.47
CA ASP A 62 17.88 -0.11 21.88
C ASP A 62 16.63 0.19 22.71
N LEU A 63 16.23 -0.75 23.57
CA LEU A 63 15.00 -0.61 24.34
C LEU A 63 15.10 0.54 25.37
N ASP A 64 16.32 0.89 25.79
CA ASP A 64 16.56 1.99 26.72
C ASP A 64 16.29 3.37 26.09
N ASP A 65 16.28 3.49 24.76
CA ASP A 65 15.90 4.73 24.05
C ASP A 65 14.41 5.07 24.20
N GLY A 66 13.60 4.09 24.61
CA GLY A 66 12.16 4.24 24.74
C GLY A 66 11.39 4.25 23.41
N VAL A 67 10.05 4.22 23.53
CA VAL A 67 9.16 3.96 22.39
C VAL A 67 9.23 5.05 21.33
N LYS A 68 9.22 6.34 21.71
CA LYS A 68 9.18 7.45 20.73
C LYS A 68 10.42 7.49 19.84
N VAL A 69 11.60 7.30 20.42
CA VAL A 69 12.87 7.30 19.68
C VAL A 69 12.94 6.09 18.76
N ASN A 70 12.61 4.90 19.26
CA ASN A 70 12.58 3.69 18.45
C ASN A 70 11.55 3.75 17.32
N TYR A 71 10.41 4.43 17.54
CA TYR A 71 9.38 4.62 16.52
C TYR A 71 9.88 5.43 15.32
N GLU A 72 10.71 6.44 15.56
CA GLU A 72 11.35 7.23 14.51
C GLU A 72 12.45 6.41 13.81
N LYS A 73 13.26 5.68 14.59
CA LYS A 73 14.37 4.88 14.07
C LYS A 73 13.93 3.81 13.09
N VAL A 74 12.89 3.03 13.42
CA VAL A 74 12.43 1.94 12.54
C VAL A 74 11.79 2.45 11.23
N GLN A 75 11.52 3.76 11.15
CA GLN A 75 10.99 4.44 9.97
C GLN A 75 12.08 5.20 9.19
N THR A 76 13.33 5.18 9.63
CA THR A 76 14.43 5.93 9.01
C THR A 76 15.53 4.98 8.54
N ASP A 77 15.95 5.09 7.29
CA ASP A 77 17.03 4.26 6.76
C ASP A 77 18.43 4.76 7.18
N ARG A 78 19.47 4.07 6.73
CA ARG A 78 20.87 4.40 7.08
C ARG A 78 21.36 5.71 6.48
N ASP A 79 20.73 6.17 5.41
CA ASP A 79 21.04 7.42 4.74
C ASP A 79 20.26 8.61 5.34
N GLY A 80 19.40 8.33 6.34
CA GLY A 80 18.58 9.33 7.02
C GLY A 80 17.24 9.60 6.34
N ASN A 81 16.85 8.82 5.34
CA ASN A 81 15.55 8.97 4.69
C ASN A 81 14.45 8.38 5.56
N LYS A 82 13.43 9.18 5.85
CA LYS A 82 12.27 8.76 6.62
C LYS A 82 11.15 8.27 5.71
N TYR A 83 10.58 7.12 6.05
CA TYR A 83 9.41 6.52 5.43
C TYR A 83 8.32 6.40 6.50
N ASP A 84 7.28 7.23 6.40
CA ASP A 84 6.12 7.22 7.31
C ASP A 84 5.24 5.98 7.10
N VAL A 85 5.76 4.82 7.50
CA VAL A 85 5.12 3.51 7.33
C VAL A 85 4.30 3.10 8.56
N LEU A 86 4.49 3.77 9.70
CA LEU A 86 3.71 3.52 10.91
C LEU A 86 2.69 4.66 11.14
N ALA A 87 1.66 4.38 11.93
CA ALA A 87 0.65 5.39 12.30
C ALA A 87 1.26 6.53 13.16
N LYS A 88 0.49 7.55 13.54
CA LYS A 88 0.99 8.53 14.52
C LYS A 88 0.80 7.99 15.95
N ILE A 89 1.77 8.25 16.83
CA ILE A 89 1.74 7.94 18.28
C ILE A 89 1.72 9.20 19.13
#